data_AF-A7ST81-F1
#
_entry.id   AF-A7ST81-F1
#
_cell.length_a   1.000
_cell.length_b   1.000
_cell.length_c   1.000
_cell.angle_alpha   90.00
_cell.angle_beta   90.00
_cell.angle_gamma   90.00
#
_symmetry.space_group_name_H-M   'P 1'
#
loop_
_entity.id
_entity.type
_entity.pdbx_description
1 polymer ?
#
loop_
_entity_poly.entity_id
_entity_poly.type
_entity_poly.pdbx_seq_one_letter_code
_entity_poly.pdbx_strand_id
1 'polypeptide(L)'
;MADAPHDESEDEVDYYAVLAVRKEANEDELKAAYRRLCVLYHPDKHTDPEKKRVAVQLFSKVQKAYEVLSDPETKAIYDVYGQKGLDAGWEVIERRRTPAEIQAEYERLQREKEERRLQQRTNPKGSVIVGVDATDLFDHYEGLEERGLPNIEVSNMAIMQSIEAPLTRMDTATLSGSLGVRNGNGSGSVALSMRRVLSYKAWGEVEVGAGDGPTLTFRGFRNLTKRSYATSGVTMQVINGTALSAGLQTMVARQLDKHTVGYLTWKAGAQSSMNTTVIRETEDYRAVLTLQLGVPNTFGVASVTKKLEETRLKLAIKGGIFGMIFEYGIEKKISQHSQLGASISIGVPTGVTLKIKLTRATQVYSFPVSLSEQISPAAIFYGTIAPVVVFLVAKVLVVSPFKKQEQEKEEELNREKHAQQLAKKKQEAEDTINLMRESFERNLEFESQRHGLVIVHAWYGNLVSMDESHDGQRTVHSTHAQVIDVTVPVQCQVRESRLFLAEGPKHNLSGFYDPCPNQDKLLRIRYEFRDALHEVTIGELETIRIPKQSHRMEAS
;
A
#
# COMPACT_ATOMS: atom_id res chain seq x y z
N MET A 1 10.62 39.98 -7.15
CA MET A 1 9.24 39.67 -6.74
C MET A 1 8.63 38.95 -7.92
N ALA A 2 8.63 37.62 -7.87
CA ALA A 2 8.18 36.76 -8.95
C ALA A 2 6.92 36.05 -8.48
N ASP A 3 5.86 36.15 -9.28
CA ASP A 3 4.59 35.44 -9.18
C ASP A 3 4.82 33.93 -9.06
N ALA A 4 4.14 33.31 -8.10
CA ALA A 4 4.01 31.87 -8.01
C ALA A 4 2.71 31.45 -8.70
N PRO A 5 2.70 30.36 -9.49
CA PRO A 5 1.50 29.90 -10.18
C PRO A 5 0.54 29.23 -9.18
N HIS A 6 -0.72 29.66 -9.18
CA HIS A 6 -1.81 28.99 -8.48
C HIS A 6 -2.14 27.68 -9.20
N ASP A 7 -1.95 26.56 -8.51
CA ASP A 7 -2.23 25.21 -8.99
C ASP A 7 -3.70 24.87 -8.66
N GLU A 8 -4.51 24.69 -9.70
CA GLU A 8 -5.96 24.44 -9.63
C GLU A 8 -6.24 22.97 -9.30
N SER A 9 -7.02 22.71 -8.23
CA SER A 9 -7.48 21.36 -7.88
C SER A 9 -9.00 21.25 -8.09
N GLU A 10 -9.40 20.47 -9.09
CA GLU A 10 -10.74 20.35 -9.70
C GLU A 10 -11.84 19.61 -8.89
N ASP A 11 -11.89 19.62 -7.54
CA ASP A 11 -12.97 18.90 -6.81
C ASP A 11 -13.47 19.63 -5.55
N GLU A 12 -13.20 20.92 -5.41
CA GLU A 12 -13.60 21.69 -4.23
C GLU A 12 -14.99 22.33 -4.41
N VAL A 13 -15.95 21.97 -3.56
CA VAL A 13 -17.32 22.50 -3.65
C VAL A 13 -17.35 23.90 -3.06
N ASP A 14 -17.65 24.91 -3.89
CA ASP A 14 -17.81 26.29 -3.44
C ASP A 14 -19.15 26.47 -2.69
N TYR A 15 -19.11 26.71 -1.38
CA TYR A 15 -20.27 26.91 -0.53
C TYR A 15 -21.00 28.21 -0.84
N TYR A 16 -20.30 29.24 -1.35
CA TYR A 16 -20.95 30.46 -1.83
C TYR A 16 -21.75 30.18 -3.11
N ALA A 17 -21.18 29.37 -4.02
CA ALA A 17 -21.89 28.89 -5.21
C ALA A 17 -23.08 27.98 -4.85
N VAL A 18 -22.96 27.08 -3.86
CA VAL A 18 -24.05 26.21 -3.41
C VAL A 18 -25.24 27.03 -2.89
N LEU A 19 -24.98 28.11 -2.14
CA LEU A 19 -26.04 28.99 -1.65
C LEU A 19 -26.46 30.06 -2.68
N ALA A 20 -25.76 30.17 -3.80
CA ALA A 20 -25.92 31.19 -4.83
C ALA A 20 -25.85 32.62 -4.27
N VAL A 21 -24.85 32.87 -3.41
CA VAL A 21 -24.60 34.18 -2.78
C VAL A 21 -23.17 34.64 -3.07
N ARG A 22 -22.87 35.92 -2.79
CA ARG A 22 -21.52 36.49 -2.96
C ARG A 22 -20.66 36.19 -1.73
N LYS A 23 -19.34 36.28 -1.87
CA LYS A 23 -18.40 36.16 -0.74
C LYS A 23 -18.63 37.25 0.30
N GLU A 24 -19.00 38.45 -0.14
CA GLU A 24 -19.34 39.59 0.71
C GLU A 24 -20.79 39.59 1.23
N ALA A 25 -21.53 38.49 1.06
CA ALA A 25 -22.92 38.40 1.50
C ALA A 25 -23.03 38.57 3.02
N ASN A 26 -23.97 39.42 3.44
CA ASN A 26 -24.29 39.63 4.85
C ASN A 26 -25.06 38.42 5.42
N GLU A 27 -25.07 38.29 6.75
CA GLU A 27 -25.72 37.18 7.46
C GLU A 27 -27.22 37.03 7.11
N ASP A 28 -27.92 38.16 6.93
CA ASP A 28 -29.31 38.18 6.50
C ASP A 28 -29.51 37.59 5.10
N GLU A 29 -28.58 37.84 4.18
CA GLU A 29 -28.61 37.31 2.80
C GLU A 29 -28.33 35.80 2.79
N LEU A 30 -27.35 35.34 3.58
CA LEU A 30 -27.06 33.92 3.79
C LEU A 30 -28.28 33.17 4.34
N LYS A 31 -28.92 33.74 5.36
CA LYS A 31 -30.11 33.16 6.01
C LYS A 31 -31.34 33.18 5.11
N ALA A 32 -31.46 34.16 4.23
CA ALA A 32 -32.52 34.21 3.22
C ALA A 32 -32.31 33.15 2.12
N ALA A 33 -31.07 33.02 1.63
CA ALA A 33 -30.69 32.03 0.63
C ALA A 33 -30.87 30.59 1.13
N TYR A 34 -30.43 30.31 2.36
CA TYR A 34 -30.61 29.02 3.01
C TYR A 34 -32.09 28.65 3.17
N ARG A 35 -32.92 29.55 3.74
CA ARG A 35 -34.36 29.31 3.92
C ARG A 35 -35.05 28.97 2.60
N ARG A 36 -34.69 29.65 1.50
CA ARG A 36 -35.21 29.34 0.18
C ARG A 36 -34.82 27.93 -0.28
N LEU A 37 -33.52 27.62 -0.26
CA LEU A 37 -33.02 26.36 -0.78
C LEU A 37 -33.53 25.18 0.05
N CYS A 38 -33.73 25.37 1.36
CA CYS A 38 -34.42 24.42 2.22
C CYS A 38 -35.87 24.19 1.80
N VAL A 39 -36.61 25.25 1.44
CA VAL A 39 -37.99 25.12 0.95
C VAL A 39 -38.05 24.44 -0.43
N LEU A 40 -37.01 24.61 -1.26
CA LEU A 40 -36.89 24.01 -2.59
C LEU A 40 -36.56 22.51 -2.52
N TYR A 41 -35.62 22.13 -1.65
CA TYR A 41 -35.13 20.76 -1.52
C TYR A 41 -35.70 20.02 -0.30
N HIS A 42 -36.77 20.52 0.32
CA HIS A 42 -37.38 19.86 1.50
C HIS A 42 -37.93 18.48 1.13
N PRO A 43 -37.58 17.41 1.86
CA PRO A 43 -38.01 16.03 1.52
C PRO A 43 -39.52 15.84 1.54
N ASP A 44 -40.28 16.67 2.27
CA ASP A 44 -41.75 16.58 2.31
C ASP A 44 -42.47 17.23 1.12
N LYS A 45 -41.78 18.04 0.32
CA LYS A 45 -42.37 18.61 -0.91
C LYS A 45 -42.31 17.68 -2.11
N HIS A 46 -41.52 16.61 -2.00
CA HIS A 46 -41.27 15.66 -3.08
C HIS A 46 -41.99 14.35 -2.76
N THR A 47 -43.07 14.07 -3.48
CA THR A 47 -43.92 12.88 -3.26
C THR A 47 -43.32 11.62 -3.88
N ASP A 48 -42.53 11.76 -4.95
CA ASP A 48 -41.85 10.64 -5.61
C ASP A 48 -40.65 10.16 -4.78
N PRO A 49 -40.48 8.85 -4.55
CA PRO A 49 -39.42 8.31 -3.69
C PRO A 49 -38.00 8.57 -4.22
N GLU A 50 -37.76 8.55 -5.53
CA GLU A 50 -36.46 8.90 -6.13
C GLU A 50 -36.15 10.40 -5.98
N LYS A 51 -37.14 11.26 -6.26
CA LYS A 51 -37.00 12.71 -6.10
C LYS A 51 -36.73 13.09 -4.65
N LYS A 52 -37.40 12.42 -3.71
CA LYS A 52 -37.20 12.60 -2.27
C LYS A 52 -35.77 12.25 -1.85
N ARG A 53 -35.19 11.17 -2.38
CA ARG A 53 -33.81 10.75 -2.06
C ARG A 53 -32.77 11.79 -2.49
N VAL A 54 -32.89 12.33 -3.71
CA VAL A 54 -31.96 13.35 -4.22
C VAL A 54 -32.19 14.71 -3.53
N ALA A 55 -33.45 15.05 -3.24
CA ALA A 55 -33.79 16.22 -2.44
C ALA A 55 -33.12 16.17 -1.05
N VAL A 56 -33.09 15.01 -0.39
CA VAL A 56 -32.34 14.82 0.87
C VAL A 56 -30.85 15.12 0.70
N GLN A 57 -30.20 14.66 -0.37
CA GLN A 57 -28.78 14.92 -0.60
C GLN A 57 -28.47 16.40 -0.86
N LEU A 58 -29.29 17.06 -1.69
CA LEU A 58 -29.16 18.50 -1.98
C LEU A 58 -29.46 19.34 -0.73
N PHE A 59 -30.45 18.94 0.07
CA PHE A 59 -30.76 19.55 1.35
C PHE A 59 -29.58 19.48 2.31
N SER A 60 -28.94 18.31 2.44
CA SER A 60 -27.73 18.15 3.25
C SER A 60 -26.57 19.01 2.76
N LYS A 61 -26.36 19.15 1.44
CA LYS A 61 -25.31 20.03 0.88
C LYS A 61 -25.57 21.51 1.21
N VAL A 62 -26.82 21.96 1.04
CA VAL A 62 -27.25 23.32 1.37
C VAL A 62 -27.13 23.61 2.86
N GLN A 63 -27.49 22.65 3.70
CA GLN A 63 -27.33 22.73 5.15
C GLN A 63 -25.86 22.87 5.55
N LYS A 64 -24.98 22.02 5.01
CA LYS A 64 -23.54 22.08 5.28
C LYS A 64 -22.93 23.42 4.85
N ALA A 65 -23.30 23.92 3.67
CA ALA A 65 -22.84 25.22 3.18
C ALA A 65 -23.29 26.38 4.08
N TYR A 66 -24.53 26.36 4.57
CA TYR A 66 -25.01 27.38 5.51
C TYR A 66 -24.34 27.28 6.87
N GLU A 67 -24.17 26.07 7.43
CA GLU A 67 -23.50 25.87 8.73
C GLU A 67 -22.09 26.49 8.72
N VAL A 68 -21.30 26.21 7.69
CA VAL A 68 -19.94 26.74 7.52
C VAL A 68 -19.91 28.25 7.30
N LEU A 69 -20.80 28.78 6.46
CA LEU A 69 -20.77 30.21 6.12
C LEU A 69 -21.47 31.10 7.15
N SER A 70 -22.29 30.51 8.03
CA SER A 70 -23.02 31.24 9.07
C SER A 70 -22.17 31.55 10.30
N ASP A 71 -21.16 30.72 10.59
CA ASP A 71 -20.28 30.93 11.74
C ASP A 71 -19.01 31.71 11.32
N PRO A 72 -18.69 32.85 11.96
CA PRO A 72 -17.56 33.69 11.57
C PRO A 72 -16.20 32.97 11.58
N GLU A 73 -15.98 32.02 12.49
CA GLU A 73 -14.70 31.30 12.60
C GLU A 73 -14.53 30.30 11.46
N THR A 74 -15.53 29.45 11.22
CA THR A 74 -15.51 28.49 10.11
C THR A 74 -15.58 29.17 8.74
N LYS A 75 -16.29 30.30 8.62
CA LYS A 75 -16.29 31.15 7.42
C LYS A 75 -14.89 31.70 7.12
N ALA A 76 -14.19 32.23 8.13
CA ALA A 76 -12.83 32.74 7.94
C ALA A 76 -11.84 31.64 7.51
N ILE A 77 -11.98 30.44 8.07
CA ILE A 77 -11.16 29.27 7.66
C ILE A 77 -11.47 28.88 6.21
N TYR A 78 -12.75 28.87 5.84
CA TYR A 78 -13.21 28.57 4.50
C TYR A 78 -12.74 29.61 3.46
N ASP A 79 -12.78 30.90 3.81
CA ASP A 79 -12.37 31.99 2.92
C ASP A 79 -10.87 31.97 2.62
N VAL A 80 -10.05 31.49 3.56
CA VAL A 80 -8.58 31.44 3.44
C VAL A 80 -8.10 30.12 2.82
N TYR A 81 -8.72 29.00 3.19
CA TYR A 81 -8.21 27.65 2.88
C TYR A 81 -9.21 26.74 2.13
N GLY A 82 -10.39 27.25 1.79
CA GLY A 82 -11.44 26.48 1.13
C GLY A 82 -12.03 25.37 2.01
N GLN A 83 -12.69 24.40 1.37
CA GLN A 83 -13.22 23.20 2.01
C GLN A 83 -12.12 22.36 2.67
N LYS A 84 -10.89 22.38 2.10
CA LYS A 84 -9.72 21.71 2.69
C LYS A 84 -9.37 22.22 4.09
N GLY A 85 -9.58 23.50 4.36
CA GLY A 85 -9.35 24.09 5.70
C GLY A 85 -10.33 23.57 6.77
N LEU A 86 -11.52 23.13 6.35
CA LEU A 86 -12.57 22.63 7.25
C LEU A 86 -12.48 21.13 7.48
N ASP A 87 -12.10 20.37 6.44
CA ASP A 87 -11.89 18.93 6.55
C ASP A 87 -10.54 18.59 7.23
N ALA A 88 -9.57 19.52 7.19
CA ALA A 88 -8.32 19.45 7.93
C ALA A 88 -8.48 19.99 9.37
N GLY A 89 -9.09 19.19 10.25
CA GLY A 89 -8.81 19.34 11.68
C GLY A 89 -7.29 19.18 11.87
N TRP A 90 -6.58 20.30 12.10
CA TRP A 90 -5.14 20.45 11.89
C TRP A 90 -4.30 19.23 12.35
N GLU A 91 -3.91 18.39 11.39
CA GLU A 91 -2.60 17.74 11.31
C GLU A 91 -2.17 17.74 9.84
N VAL A 92 -1.14 18.54 9.55
CA VAL A 92 -0.53 18.70 8.23
C VAL A 92 0.10 17.38 7.81
N ILE A 93 -0.51 16.69 6.86
CA ILE A 93 0.18 15.74 5.99
C ILE A 93 0.07 16.29 4.58
N GLU A 94 1.19 16.79 4.07
CA GLU A 94 1.37 17.02 2.64
C GLU A 94 1.15 15.69 1.89
N ARG A 95 0.17 15.67 0.99
CA ARG A 95 0.40 15.50 -0.46
C ARG A 95 -0.91 15.40 -1.23
N ARG A 96 -0.97 16.19 -2.30
CA ARG A 96 -1.95 16.18 -3.40
C ARG A 96 -2.39 14.76 -3.78
N ARG A 97 -3.61 14.37 -3.42
CA ARG A 97 -4.33 13.19 -3.94
C ARG A 97 -5.81 13.50 -4.04
N THR A 98 -6.47 12.98 -5.07
CA THR A 98 -7.91 13.20 -5.31
C THR A 98 -8.76 12.48 -4.24
N PRO A 99 -10.01 12.90 -3.97
CA PRO A 99 -10.86 12.25 -2.96
C PRO A 99 -11.05 10.73 -3.17
N ALA A 100 -11.09 10.29 -4.42
CA ALA A 100 -11.17 8.88 -4.79
C ALA A 100 -9.87 8.10 -4.49
N GLU A 101 -8.71 8.72 -4.70
CA GLU A 101 -7.41 8.13 -4.34
C GLU A 101 -7.22 8.05 -2.83
N ILE A 102 -7.69 9.06 -2.09
CA ILE A 102 -7.66 9.08 -0.62
C ILE A 102 -8.56 7.98 -0.06
N GLN A 103 -9.77 7.79 -0.61
CA GLN A 103 -10.68 6.73 -0.18
C GLN A 103 -10.14 5.33 -0.51
N ALA A 104 -9.57 5.14 -1.71
CA ALA A 104 -8.94 3.89 -2.10
C ALA A 104 -7.69 3.58 -1.26
N GLU A 105 -6.88 4.60 -0.95
CA GLU A 105 -5.74 4.47 -0.05
C GLU A 105 -6.19 4.18 1.39
N TYR A 106 -7.24 4.82 1.87
CA TYR A 106 -7.82 4.55 3.17
C TYR A 106 -8.35 3.12 3.27
N GLU A 107 -9.09 2.64 2.27
CA GLU A 107 -9.55 1.26 2.19
C GLU A 107 -8.39 0.27 2.11
N ARG A 108 -7.35 0.60 1.33
CA ARG A 108 -6.12 -0.20 1.25
C ARG A 108 -5.42 -0.26 2.60
N LEU A 109 -5.27 0.86 3.28
CA LEU A 109 -4.66 0.96 4.61
C LEU A 109 -5.52 0.25 5.68
N GLN A 110 -6.85 0.27 5.57
CA GLN A 110 -7.75 -0.46 6.46
C GLN A 110 -7.61 -1.96 6.25
N ARG A 111 -7.68 -2.47 5.00
CA ARG A 111 -7.44 -3.89 4.70
C ARG A 111 -6.06 -4.33 5.17
N GLU A 112 -5.04 -3.52 4.92
CA GLU A 112 -3.68 -3.82 5.37
C GLU A 112 -3.57 -3.82 6.90
N LYS A 113 -4.24 -2.90 7.60
CA LYS A 113 -4.33 -2.90 9.07
C LYS A 113 -5.09 -4.12 9.59
N GLU A 114 -6.19 -4.51 8.95
CA GLU A 114 -6.98 -5.69 9.31
C GLU A 114 -6.19 -6.99 9.08
N GLU A 115 -5.52 -7.13 7.93
CA GLU A 115 -4.60 -8.23 7.65
C GLU A 115 -3.44 -8.25 8.64
N ARG A 116 -2.80 -7.11 8.92
CA ARG A 116 -1.76 -7.01 9.95
C ARG A 116 -2.31 -7.38 11.33
N ARG A 117 -3.54 -7.00 11.66
CA ARG A 117 -4.19 -7.34 12.93
C ARG A 117 -4.47 -8.84 13.02
N LEU A 118 -4.87 -9.49 11.93
CA LEU A 118 -5.02 -10.94 11.85
C LEU A 118 -3.66 -11.66 11.94
N GLN A 119 -2.65 -11.17 11.22
CA GLN A 119 -1.26 -11.66 11.30
C GLN A 119 -0.59 -11.39 12.66
N GLN A 120 -1.05 -10.41 13.43
CA GLN A 120 -0.58 -10.20 14.81
C GLN A 120 -1.19 -11.21 15.80
N ARG A 121 -2.36 -11.79 15.49
CA ARG A 121 -2.97 -12.84 16.33
C ARG A 121 -2.22 -14.16 16.23
N THR A 122 -1.66 -14.44 15.06
CA THR A 122 -0.83 -15.62 14.81
C THR A 122 0.37 -15.20 13.99
N ASN A 123 1.58 -15.33 14.53
CA ASN A 123 2.82 -15.03 13.81
C ASN A 123 3.46 -16.35 13.33
N PRO A 124 2.97 -16.96 12.23
CA PRO A 124 3.53 -18.21 11.75
C PRO A 124 4.92 -17.94 11.19
N LYS A 125 5.90 -18.71 11.66
CA LYS A 125 7.26 -18.75 11.14
C LYS A 125 7.49 -20.12 10.54
N GLY A 126 8.01 -20.16 9.32
CA GLY A 126 8.28 -21.41 8.61
C GLY A 126 9.68 -21.44 8.06
N SER A 127 10.31 -22.61 8.07
CA SER A 127 11.55 -22.86 7.35
C SER A 127 11.45 -24.20 6.63
N VAL A 128 11.65 -24.20 5.32
CA VAL A 128 11.71 -25.40 4.49
C VAL A 128 13.11 -25.50 3.92
N ILE A 129 13.77 -26.62 4.15
CA ILE A 129 15.11 -26.93 3.66
C ILE A 129 15.00 -28.17 2.80
N VAL A 130 15.51 -28.11 1.57
CA VAL A 130 15.59 -29.26 0.67
C VAL A 130 17.02 -29.32 0.17
N GLY A 131 17.82 -30.23 0.73
CA GLY A 131 19.18 -30.48 0.27
C GLY A 131 19.16 -31.41 -0.93
N VAL A 132 19.91 -31.00 -1.96
CA VAL A 132 20.09 -31.76 -3.18
C VAL A 132 21.55 -32.16 -3.27
N ASP A 133 21.81 -33.44 -3.49
CA ASP A 133 23.11 -33.92 -3.87
C ASP A 133 23.20 -33.97 -5.40
N ALA A 134 24.13 -33.20 -5.94
CA ALA A 134 24.43 -33.13 -7.36
C ALA A 134 25.94 -33.29 -7.61
N THR A 135 26.63 -33.96 -6.68
CA THR A 135 28.08 -34.19 -6.72
C THR A 135 28.49 -35.01 -7.95
N ASP A 136 27.64 -35.96 -8.35
CA ASP A 136 27.74 -36.70 -9.61
C ASP A 136 27.85 -35.80 -10.85
N LEU A 137 27.42 -34.54 -10.83
CA LEU A 137 27.60 -33.66 -12.00
C LEU A 137 29.07 -33.27 -12.25
N PHE A 138 29.92 -33.29 -11.21
CA PHE A 138 31.25 -32.71 -11.26
C PHE A 138 32.39 -33.67 -10.89
N ASP A 139 32.09 -34.82 -10.29
CA ASP A 139 33.09 -35.84 -9.94
C ASP A 139 33.57 -36.68 -11.15
N HIS A 140 32.93 -36.56 -12.31
CA HIS A 140 33.19 -37.36 -13.52
C HIS A 140 34.44 -36.93 -14.34
N TYR A 141 35.41 -36.26 -13.75
CA TYR A 141 36.60 -35.75 -14.47
C TYR A 141 37.82 -36.69 -14.48
N GLU A 142 37.81 -37.81 -13.73
CA GLU A 142 39.02 -38.66 -13.56
C GLU A 142 39.00 -40.05 -14.25
N GLY A 143 37.98 -40.43 -15.03
CA GLY A 143 37.96 -41.77 -15.65
C GLY A 143 37.30 -41.84 -17.02
N LEU A 144 38.01 -42.37 -18.00
CA LEU A 144 37.55 -42.68 -19.37
C LEU A 144 36.70 -43.98 -19.44
N GLU A 145 35.84 -44.25 -18.45
CA GLU A 145 35.01 -45.46 -18.43
C GLU A 145 33.51 -45.15 -18.27
N GLU A 146 32.72 -45.87 -19.09
CA GLU A 146 31.26 -45.93 -19.29
C GLU A 146 30.36 -44.80 -18.72
N ARG A 147 29.87 -43.97 -19.65
CA ARG A 147 28.96 -42.84 -19.42
C ARG A 147 27.55 -43.28 -18.98
N GLY A 148 27.26 -43.23 -17.68
CA GLY A 148 25.90 -43.13 -17.15
C GLY A 148 25.34 -41.70 -17.22
N LEU A 149 24.02 -41.54 -17.04
CA LEU A 149 23.43 -40.23 -16.73
C LEU A 149 23.72 -39.91 -15.25
N PRO A 150 24.06 -38.65 -14.90
CA PRO A 150 24.34 -38.27 -13.52
C PRO A 150 23.08 -38.42 -12.67
N ASN A 151 23.22 -38.98 -11.47
CA ASN A 151 22.11 -39.12 -10.53
C ASN A 151 22.08 -37.89 -9.61
N ILE A 152 20.97 -37.15 -9.67
CA ILE A 152 20.71 -36.05 -8.74
C ILE A 152 19.70 -36.55 -7.72
N GLU A 153 20.08 -36.56 -6.45
CA GLU A 153 19.24 -37.07 -5.36
C GLU A 153 18.92 -36.00 -4.32
N VAL A 154 17.83 -36.20 -3.58
CA VAL A 154 17.49 -35.35 -2.44
C VAL A 154 18.15 -35.93 -1.20
N SER A 155 19.24 -35.31 -0.74
CA SER A 155 20.02 -35.80 0.42
C SER A 155 19.28 -35.60 1.75
N ASN A 156 18.59 -34.47 1.90
CA ASN A 156 17.75 -34.21 3.06
C ASN A 156 16.56 -33.30 2.76
N MET A 157 15.54 -33.40 3.59
CA MET A 157 14.41 -32.48 3.60
C MET A 157 14.07 -32.17 5.05
N ALA A 158 13.94 -30.89 5.40
CA ALA A 158 13.53 -30.46 6.73
C ALA A 158 12.48 -29.35 6.66
N ILE A 159 11.41 -29.51 7.42
CA ILE A 159 10.32 -28.54 7.55
C ILE A 159 10.21 -28.18 9.03
N MET A 160 10.35 -26.90 9.33
CA MET A 160 10.17 -26.34 10.66
C MET A 160 9.04 -25.32 10.59
N GLN A 161 8.05 -25.45 11.47
CA GLN A 161 6.94 -24.52 11.55
C GLN A 161 6.71 -24.14 13.01
N SER A 162 6.45 -22.86 13.27
CA SER A 162 6.12 -22.35 14.59
C SER A 162 5.01 -21.31 14.48
N ILE A 163 4.06 -21.36 15.40
CA ILE A 163 2.97 -20.40 15.50
C ILE A 163 2.99 -19.84 16.92
N GLU A 164 3.25 -18.54 17.03
CA GLU A 164 3.16 -17.80 18.28
C GLU A 164 1.77 -17.16 18.38
N ALA A 165 1.05 -17.42 19.47
CA ALA A 165 -0.28 -16.91 19.77
C ALA A 165 -0.29 -16.21 21.14
N PRO A 166 -0.47 -14.87 21.20
CA PRO A 166 -0.64 -14.16 22.47
C PRO A 166 -2.03 -14.46 23.04
N LEU A 167 -2.09 -15.20 24.14
CA LEU A 167 -3.35 -15.56 24.82
C LEU A 167 -3.86 -14.42 25.69
N THR A 168 -2.96 -13.75 26.41
CA THR A 168 -3.26 -12.57 27.22
C THR A 168 -2.18 -11.50 27.02
N ARG A 169 -2.28 -10.35 27.69
CA ARG A 169 -1.21 -9.33 27.69
C ARG A 169 0.11 -9.84 28.29
N MET A 170 0.06 -10.88 29.12
CA MET A 170 1.22 -11.41 29.85
C MET A 170 1.60 -12.82 29.38
N ASP A 171 0.67 -13.57 28.80
CA ASP A 171 0.87 -14.98 28.44
C ASP A 171 0.88 -15.15 26.91
N THR A 172 1.92 -15.81 26.40
CA THR A 172 2.04 -16.23 24.99
C THR A 172 2.20 -17.74 24.93
N ALA A 173 1.40 -18.40 24.11
CA ALA A 173 1.59 -19.80 23.76
C ALA A 173 2.30 -19.91 22.41
N THR A 174 3.23 -20.85 22.28
CA THR A 174 3.89 -21.16 21.01
C THR A 174 3.70 -22.63 20.71
N LEU A 175 3.20 -22.96 19.52
CA LEU A 175 3.20 -24.32 19.01
C LEU A 175 4.25 -24.42 17.91
N SER A 176 5.20 -25.33 18.05
CA SER A 176 6.24 -25.56 17.05
C SER A 176 6.33 -27.03 16.68
N GLY A 177 6.68 -27.29 15.43
CA GLY A 177 6.92 -28.61 14.90
C GLY A 177 8.14 -28.58 13.99
N SER A 178 8.95 -29.63 14.05
CA SER A 178 10.02 -29.87 13.10
C SER A 178 9.93 -31.30 12.59
N LEU A 179 10.11 -31.47 11.29
CA LEU A 179 10.17 -32.75 10.61
C LEU A 179 11.41 -32.72 9.74
N GLY A 180 12.23 -33.77 9.80
CA GLY A 180 13.42 -33.89 9.00
C GLY A 180 13.58 -35.32 8.50
N VAL A 181 13.97 -35.47 7.25
CA VAL A 181 14.41 -36.75 6.69
C VAL A 181 15.83 -36.55 6.15
N ARG A 182 16.74 -37.44 6.53
CA ARG A 182 18.12 -37.45 6.04
C ARG A 182 18.55 -38.88 5.83
N ASN A 183 19.02 -39.20 4.61
CA ASN A 183 19.53 -40.53 4.25
C ASN A 183 18.55 -41.66 4.63
N GLY A 184 17.25 -41.47 4.33
CA GLY A 184 16.20 -42.46 4.63
C GLY A 184 15.71 -42.50 6.09
N ASN A 185 16.41 -41.87 7.04
CA ASN A 185 15.96 -41.77 8.42
C ASN A 185 15.17 -40.48 8.65
N GLY A 186 13.90 -40.65 9.02
CA GLY A 186 13.01 -39.56 9.43
C GLY A 186 13.06 -39.32 10.93
N SER A 187 13.08 -38.06 11.34
CA SER A 187 12.94 -37.61 12.72
C SER A 187 11.94 -36.46 12.77
N GLY A 188 11.20 -36.37 13.87
CA GLY A 188 10.12 -35.41 14.00
C GLY A 188 9.91 -35.04 15.45
N SER A 189 9.66 -33.77 15.72
CA SER A 189 9.33 -33.29 17.05
C SER A 189 8.25 -32.21 16.98
N VAL A 190 7.38 -32.22 17.99
CA VAL A 190 6.38 -31.19 18.23
C VAL A 190 6.58 -30.69 19.65
N ALA A 191 6.60 -29.37 19.83
CA ALA A 191 6.77 -28.73 21.11
C ALA A 191 5.73 -27.62 21.32
N LEU A 192 5.13 -27.62 22.50
CA LEU A 192 4.24 -26.58 23.00
C LEU A 192 4.97 -25.80 24.09
N SER A 193 5.11 -24.49 23.91
CA SER A 193 5.66 -23.58 24.90
C SER A 193 4.62 -22.62 25.46
N MET A 194 4.71 -22.35 26.75
CA MET A 194 3.92 -21.35 27.46
C MET A 194 4.87 -20.35 28.10
N ARG A 195 4.85 -19.12 27.60
CA ARG A 195 5.68 -18.01 28.09
C ARG A 195 4.82 -17.03 28.86
N ARG A 196 5.24 -16.70 30.08
CA ARG A 196 4.62 -15.71 30.96
C ARG A 196 5.58 -14.58 31.26
N VAL A 197 5.15 -13.35 31.03
CA VAL A 197 5.84 -12.15 31.52
C VAL A 197 5.59 -12.05 33.02
N LEU A 198 6.66 -12.16 33.83
CA LEU A 198 6.57 -12.14 35.29
C LEU A 198 6.73 -10.71 35.84
N SER A 199 7.51 -9.87 35.16
CA SER A 199 7.65 -8.44 35.45
C SER A 199 8.07 -7.67 34.20
N TYR A 200 8.11 -6.35 34.29
CA TYR A 200 8.65 -5.48 33.23
C TYR A 200 10.13 -5.75 32.86
N LYS A 201 10.85 -6.54 33.67
CA LYS A 201 12.26 -6.92 33.47
C LYS A 201 12.48 -8.40 33.22
N ALA A 202 11.47 -9.26 33.33
CA ALA A 202 11.68 -10.71 33.31
C ALA A 202 10.47 -11.49 32.78
N TRP A 203 10.75 -12.58 32.08
CA TRP A 203 9.75 -13.57 31.66
C TRP A 203 10.28 -14.98 31.88
N GLY A 204 9.36 -15.91 32.09
CA GLY A 204 9.64 -17.34 32.18
C GLY A 204 8.87 -18.09 31.10
N GLU A 205 9.44 -19.17 30.59
CA GLU A 205 8.85 -20.03 29.58
C GLU A 205 9.06 -21.49 29.95
N VAL A 206 8.00 -22.28 29.81
CA VAL A 206 8.04 -23.73 29.95
C VAL A 206 7.65 -24.32 28.60
N GLU A 207 8.47 -25.22 28.08
CA GLU A 207 8.30 -25.86 26.78
C GLU A 207 8.29 -27.37 26.99
N VAL A 208 7.24 -28.03 26.52
CA VAL A 208 7.07 -29.48 26.56
C VAL A 208 7.01 -29.97 25.13
N GLY A 209 7.80 -30.98 24.80
CA GLY A 209 7.85 -31.55 23.46
C GLY A 209 7.84 -33.06 23.46
N ALA A 210 7.45 -33.63 22.32
CA ALA A 210 7.38 -35.05 22.05
C ALA A 210 7.76 -35.33 20.59
N GLY A 211 8.15 -36.57 20.28
CA GLY A 211 8.68 -36.96 18.97
C GLY A 211 9.88 -37.89 19.13
N ASP A 212 11.09 -37.37 18.91
CA ASP A 212 12.39 -38.03 19.19
C ASP A 212 12.68 -38.21 20.71
N GLY A 213 11.63 -38.39 21.50
CA GLY A 213 11.64 -38.47 22.96
C GLY A 213 10.90 -37.30 23.63
N PRO A 214 10.37 -37.50 24.86
CA PRO A 214 9.80 -36.41 25.64
C PRO A 214 10.89 -35.42 26.05
N THR A 215 10.63 -34.14 25.82
CA THR A 215 11.50 -33.02 26.18
C THR A 215 10.78 -32.07 27.12
N LEU A 216 11.48 -31.59 28.15
CA LEU A 216 11.02 -30.55 29.05
C LEU A 216 12.09 -29.47 29.12
N THR A 217 11.75 -28.26 28.69
CA THR A 217 12.65 -27.11 28.70
C THR A 217 12.07 -26.00 29.54
N PHE A 218 12.87 -25.49 30.47
CA PHE A 218 12.58 -24.26 31.20
C PHE A 218 13.50 -23.17 30.68
N ARG A 219 12.97 -22.00 30.30
CA ARG A 219 13.74 -20.80 29.96
C ARG A 219 13.34 -19.64 30.84
N GLY A 220 14.31 -18.88 31.28
CA GLY A 220 14.12 -17.64 32.03
C GLY A 220 14.92 -16.53 31.40
N PHE A 221 14.30 -15.36 31.25
CA PHE A 221 14.93 -14.14 30.79
C PHE A 221 14.87 -13.08 31.88
N ARG A 222 15.95 -12.31 32.01
CA ARG A 222 15.99 -11.17 32.92
C ARG A 222 16.91 -10.07 32.40
N ASN A 223 16.41 -8.84 32.43
CA ASN A 223 17.23 -7.64 32.28
C ASN A 223 18.09 -7.47 33.54
N LEU A 224 19.41 -7.59 33.41
CA LEU A 224 20.37 -7.45 34.50
C LEU A 224 20.71 -5.98 34.76
N THR A 225 20.93 -5.22 33.68
CA THR A 225 21.22 -3.77 33.71
C THR A 225 20.52 -3.08 32.55
N LYS A 226 20.61 -1.74 32.44
CA LYS A 226 20.06 -1.00 31.29
C LYS A 226 20.66 -1.41 29.94
N ARG A 227 21.85 -2.01 29.94
CA ARG A 227 22.61 -2.41 28.72
C ARG A 227 22.88 -3.90 28.64
N SER A 228 22.40 -4.70 29.59
CA SER A 228 22.69 -6.14 29.63
C SER A 228 21.48 -6.94 30.05
N TYR A 229 21.27 -8.07 29.39
CA TYR A 229 20.23 -9.04 29.73
C TYR A 229 20.83 -10.45 29.70
N ALA A 230 20.19 -11.35 30.44
CA ALA A 230 20.57 -12.74 30.47
C ALA A 230 19.35 -13.63 30.22
N THR A 231 19.60 -14.70 29.49
CA THR A 231 18.65 -15.81 29.31
C THR A 231 19.33 -17.06 29.82
N SER A 232 18.67 -17.82 30.68
CA SER A 232 19.15 -19.14 31.10
C SER A 232 18.06 -20.16 30.84
N GLY A 233 18.43 -21.35 30.37
CA GLY A 233 17.49 -22.42 30.14
C GLY A 233 18.06 -23.79 30.49
N VAL A 234 17.21 -24.63 31.06
CA VAL A 234 17.50 -26.02 31.36
C VAL A 234 16.64 -26.87 30.45
N THR A 235 17.25 -27.76 29.68
CA THR A 235 16.56 -28.72 28.81
C THR A 235 16.84 -30.12 29.31
N MET A 236 15.78 -30.90 29.52
CA MET A 236 15.82 -32.32 29.84
C MET A 236 15.17 -33.08 28.69
N GLN A 237 15.86 -34.10 28.17
CA GLN A 237 15.35 -34.95 27.09
C GLN A 237 15.59 -36.42 27.43
N VAL A 238 14.59 -37.25 27.21
CA VAL A 238 14.74 -38.71 27.29
C VAL A 238 15.08 -39.25 25.91
N ILE A 239 16.28 -39.77 25.75
CA ILE A 239 16.80 -40.38 24.53
C ILE A 239 16.56 -41.89 24.60
N ASN A 240 16.02 -42.48 23.52
CA ASN A 240 15.80 -43.94 23.39
C ASN A 240 15.02 -44.56 24.57
N GLY A 241 14.08 -43.82 25.14
CA GLY A 241 13.18 -44.29 26.22
C GLY A 241 13.82 -44.56 27.58
N THR A 242 15.15 -44.46 27.72
CA THR A 242 15.89 -44.89 28.93
C THR A 242 17.01 -43.93 29.35
N ALA A 243 17.64 -43.21 28.43
CA ALA A 243 18.75 -42.32 28.74
C ALA A 243 18.26 -40.89 28.95
N LEU A 244 18.47 -40.32 30.15
CA LEU A 244 18.17 -38.91 30.43
C LEU A 244 19.37 -38.03 30.08
N SER A 245 19.18 -37.11 29.13
CA SER A 245 20.13 -36.05 28.82
C SER A 245 19.65 -34.74 29.44
N ALA A 246 20.49 -34.11 30.26
CA ALA A 246 20.25 -32.79 30.82
C ALA A 246 21.28 -31.81 30.26
N GLY A 247 20.79 -30.64 29.84
CA GLY A 247 21.61 -29.54 29.35
C GLY A 247 21.21 -28.23 29.99
N LEU A 248 22.21 -27.41 30.29
CA LEU A 248 22.06 -26.03 30.75
C LEU A 248 22.63 -25.11 29.67
N GLN A 249 21.86 -24.12 29.23
CA GLN A 249 22.31 -23.08 28.34
C GLN A 249 22.09 -21.72 28.99
N THR A 250 23.16 -20.95 29.19
CA THR A 250 23.09 -19.58 29.71
C THR A 250 23.71 -18.63 28.71
N MET A 251 22.96 -17.61 28.30
CA MET A 251 23.41 -16.54 27.43
C MET A 251 23.35 -15.22 28.18
N VAL A 252 24.45 -14.48 28.16
CA VAL A 252 24.52 -13.09 28.61
C VAL A 252 24.80 -12.20 27.41
N ALA A 253 23.95 -11.20 27.19
CA ALA A 253 24.11 -10.21 26.14
C ALA A 253 24.40 -8.85 26.77
N ARG A 254 25.30 -8.09 26.15
CA ARG A 254 25.66 -6.73 26.57
C ARG A 254 25.80 -5.82 25.36
N GLN A 255 25.08 -4.71 25.39
CA GLN A 255 25.30 -3.60 24.46
C GLN A 255 26.59 -2.88 24.85
N LEU A 256 27.62 -3.01 24.01
CA LEU A 256 28.94 -2.41 24.20
C LEU A 256 28.95 -0.96 23.71
N ASP A 257 28.24 -0.69 22.61
CA ASP A 257 28.10 0.63 21.98
C ASP A 257 26.73 0.74 21.27
N LYS A 258 26.36 1.91 20.74
CA LYS A 258 25.13 2.14 19.96
C LYS A 258 24.98 1.13 18.81
N HIS A 259 26.10 0.76 18.20
CA HIS A 259 26.14 -0.13 17.03
C HIS A 259 26.69 -1.53 17.32
N THR A 260 27.08 -1.84 18.57
CA THR A 260 27.79 -3.09 18.88
C THR A 260 27.18 -3.82 20.06
N VAL A 261 26.84 -5.10 19.86
CA VAL A 261 26.31 -6.00 20.89
C VAL A 261 27.18 -7.25 20.97
N GLY A 262 27.58 -7.59 22.20
CA GLY A 262 28.28 -8.83 22.50
C GLY A 262 27.35 -9.84 23.14
N TYR A 263 27.52 -11.10 22.77
CA TYR A 263 26.82 -12.26 23.30
C TYR A 263 27.85 -13.26 23.81
N LEU A 264 27.62 -13.78 25.01
CA LEU A 264 28.38 -14.86 25.60
C LEU A 264 27.40 -15.98 25.95
N THR A 265 27.49 -17.10 25.23
CA THR A 265 26.61 -18.25 25.42
C THR A 265 27.42 -19.43 25.94
N TRP A 266 27.14 -19.86 27.14
CA TRP A 266 27.67 -21.08 27.72
C TRP A 266 26.64 -22.19 27.60
N LYS A 267 27.07 -23.34 27.09
CA LYS A 267 26.30 -24.58 27.02
C LYS A 267 27.03 -25.63 27.86
N ALA A 268 26.35 -26.19 28.84
CA ALA A 268 26.82 -27.29 29.68
C ALA A 268 25.90 -28.50 29.51
N GLY A 269 26.48 -29.70 29.44
CA GLY A 269 25.76 -30.96 29.17
C GLY A 269 26.56 -31.88 28.26
N ALA A 270 25.87 -32.74 27.51
CA ALA A 270 26.50 -33.74 26.63
C ALA A 270 27.50 -33.16 25.62
N GLN A 271 27.27 -31.93 25.14
CA GLN A 271 28.23 -31.17 24.33
C GLN A 271 28.45 -29.80 24.94
N SER A 272 29.47 -29.70 25.79
CA SER A 272 29.81 -28.46 26.46
C SER A 272 30.57 -27.51 25.52
N SER A 273 30.12 -26.27 25.42
CA SER A 273 30.74 -25.24 24.58
C SER A 273 30.52 -23.84 25.11
N MET A 274 31.44 -22.95 24.77
CA MET A 274 31.38 -21.52 25.02
C MET A 274 31.42 -20.79 23.68
N ASN A 275 30.37 -20.01 23.40
CA ASN A 275 30.27 -19.23 22.17
C ASN A 275 30.27 -17.74 22.52
N THR A 276 31.29 -17.04 22.04
CA THR A 276 31.42 -15.59 22.11
C THR A 276 31.09 -15.01 20.74
N THR A 277 30.03 -14.21 20.63
CA THR A 277 29.63 -13.56 19.38
C THR A 277 29.58 -12.04 19.56
N VAL A 278 30.25 -11.31 18.69
CA VAL A 278 30.22 -9.85 18.63
C VAL A 278 29.57 -9.44 17.31
N ILE A 279 28.48 -8.68 17.40
CA ILE A 279 27.75 -8.16 16.25
C ILE A 279 27.91 -6.65 16.23
N ARG A 280 28.41 -6.11 15.13
CA ARG A 280 28.43 -4.67 14.85
C ARG A 280 27.50 -4.38 13.67
N GLU A 281 26.48 -3.58 13.89
CA GLU A 281 25.47 -3.24 12.91
C GLU A 281 25.38 -1.71 12.70
N THR A 282 25.64 -1.32 11.46
CA THR A 282 25.51 0.05 10.96
C THR A 282 24.48 0.09 9.83
N GLU A 283 24.24 1.28 9.29
CA GLU A 283 23.35 1.47 8.13
C GLU A 283 23.91 0.76 6.88
N ASP A 284 25.21 0.87 6.63
CA ASP A 284 25.86 0.35 5.41
C ASP A 284 26.39 -1.08 5.53
N TYR A 285 26.74 -1.53 6.74
CA TYR A 285 27.31 -2.86 6.92
C TYR A 285 26.93 -3.51 8.24
N ARG A 286 26.96 -4.85 8.21
CA ARG A 286 26.82 -5.71 9.38
C ARG A 286 28.02 -6.64 9.45
N ALA A 287 28.80 -6.54 10.51
CA ALA A 287 29.91 -7.43 10.80
C ALA A 287 29.56 -8.34 11.97
N VAL A 288 29.83 -9.63 11.84
CA VAL A 288 29.61 -10.63 12.89
C VAL A 288 30.89 -11.44 13.06
N LEU A 289 31.42 -11.46 14.28
CA LEU A 289 32.52 -12.30 14.68
C LEU A 289 32.01 -13.29 15.73
N THR A 290 32.19 -14.58 15.49
CA THR A 290 31.79 -15.66 16.40
C THR A 290 33.00 -16.54 16.69
N LEU A 291 33.28 -16.79 17.97
CA LEU A 291 34.28 -17.74 18.42
C LEU A 291 33.58 -18.78 19.28
N GLN A 292 33.59 -20.03 18.84
CA GLN A 292 33.09 -21.16 19.60
C GLN A 292 34.26 -22.01 20.08
N LEU A 293 34.35 -22.20 21.39
CA LEU A 293 35.31 -23.08 22.07
C LEU A 293 34.53 -24.24 22.68
N GLY A 294 34.80 -25.47 22.26
CA GLY A 294 34.08 -26.64 22.74
C GLY A 294 34.66 -27.94 22.19
N VAL A 295 34.40 -29.04 22.90
CA VAL A 295 34.85 -30.37 22.48
C VAL A 295 33.64 -31.11 21.90
N PRO A 296 33.69 -31.59 20.63
CA PRO A 296 34.80 -31.49 19.68
C PRO A 296 34.80 -30.19 18.85
N ASN A 297 33.74 -29.38 18.90
CA ASN A 297 33.52 -28.27 17.97
C ASN A 297 34.14 -26.94 18.45
N THR A 298 35.39 -26.69 18.03
CA THR A 298 36.07 -25.39 18.17
C THR A 298 36.29 -24.73 16.81
N PHE A 299 35.75 -23.53 16.61
CA PHE A 299 35.87 -22.77 15.37
C PHE A 299 35.64 -21.26 15.57
N GLY A 300 36.20 -20.45 14.68
CA GLY A 300 35.89 -19.03 14.51
C GLY A 300 35.12 -18.80 13.20
N VAL A 301 34.21 -17.82 13.21
CA VAL A 301 33.51 -17.31 12.02
C VAL A 301 33.62 -15.80 12.00
N ALA A 302 34.12 -15.24 10.90
CA ALA A 302 34.05 -13.82 10.61
C ALA A 302 33.15 -13.62 9.39
N SER A 303 32.13 -12.79 9.50
CA SER A 303 31.26 -12.46 8.36
C SER A 303 30.97 -10.98 8.27
N VAL A 304 30.93 -10.48 7.04
CA VAL A 304 30.64 -9.10 6.70
C VAL A 304 29.53 -9.11 5.66
N THR A 305 28.45 -8.40 5.95
CA THR A 305 27.36 -8.14 5.04
C THR A 305 27.34 -6.65 4.69
N LYS A 306 27.59 -6.31 3.43
CA LYS A 306 27.40 -4.94 2.93
C LYS A 306 25.95 -4.77 2.49
N LYS A 307 25.27 -3.76 3.01
CA LYS A 307 23.89 -3.41 2.69
C LYS A 307 23.92 -2.34 1.58
N LEU A 308 23.23 -2.60 0.48
CA LEU A 308 22.90 -1.66 -0.58
C LEU A 308 21.35 -1.55 -0.61
N GLU A 309 20.79 -0.56 -1.30
CA GLU A 309 19.34 -0.27 -1.28
C GLU A 309 18.46 -1.52 -1.49
N GLU A 310 18.69 -2.27 -2.56
CA GLU A 310 17.93 -3.48 -2.88
C GLU A 310 18.73 -4.79 -2.73
N THR A 311 20.03 -4.70 -2.47
CA THR A 311 20.96 -5.84 -2.54
C THR A 311 21.84 -5.93 -1.30
N ARG A 312 22.15 -7.15 -0.85
CA ARG A 312 23.06 -7.41 0.27
C ARG A 312 24.15 -8.35 -0.21
N LEU A 313 25.40 -7.93 -0.05
CA LEU A 313 26.57 -8.75 -0.36
C LEU A 313 27.07 -9.38 0.93
N LYS A 314 27.20 -10.70 0.96
CA LYS A 314 27.65 -11.46 2.12
C LYS A 314 28.99 -12.08 1.82
N LEU A 315 29.93 -11.92 2.74
CA LEU A 315 31.23 -12.60 2.76
C LEU A 315 31.41 -13.19 4.16
N ALA A 316 31.78 -14.46 4.24
CA ALA A 316 32.02 -15.13 5.50
C ALA A 316 33.18 -16.11 5.39
N ILE A 317 33.95 -16.21 6.46
CA ILE A 317 35.06 -17.14 6.61
C ILE A 317 34.83 -17.86 7.93
N LYS A 318 34.76 -19.18 7.88
CA LYS A 318 34.69 -20.06 9.04
C LYS A 318 35.94 -20.93 9.06
N GLY A 319 36.70 -20.89 10.14
CA GLY A 319 37.89 -21.73 10.32
C GLY A 319 37.86 -22.41 11.67
N GLY A 320 38.18 -23.70 11.73
CA GLY A 320 38.21 -24.45 12.97
C GLY A 320 39.02 -25.73 12.84
N ILE A 321 38.91 -26.58 13.86
CA ILE A 321 39.65 -27.86 13.92
C ILE A 321 39.30 -28.78 12.74
N PHE A 322 38.07 -28.71 12.26
CA PHE A 322 37.57 -29.55 11.16
C PHE A 322 37.82 -28.98 9.76
N GLY A 323 38.50 -27.84 9.64
CA GLY A 323 38.84 -27.22 8.36
C GLY A 323 38.37 -25.77 8.25
N MET A 324 38.46 -25.25 7.02
CA MET A 324 38.09 -23.88 6.68
C MET A 324 37.04 -23.88 5.58
N ILE A 325 36.05 -22.98 5.72
CA ILE A 325 34.96 -22.75 4.78
C ILE A 325 34.90 -21.26 4.47
N PHE A 326 35.01 -20.93 3.20
CA PHE A 326 34.77 -19.60 2.65
C PHE A 326 33.36 -19.55 2.06
N GLU A 327 32.57 -18.54 2.39
CA GLU A 327 31.24 -18.34 1.84
C GLU A 327 31.11 -16.92 1.28
N TYR A 328 30.63 -16.81 0.04
CA TYR A 328 30.27 -15.54 -0.56
C TYR A 328 28.90 -15.64 -1.21
N GLY A 329 28.13 -14.56 -1.20
CA GLY A 329 26.80 -14.58 -1.77
C GLY A 329 26.16 -13.21 -1.89
N ILE A 330 25.05 -13.20 -2.62
CA ILE A 330 24.26 -12.02 -2.92
C ILE A 330 22.82 -12.32 -2.54
N GLU A 331 22.17 -11.38 -1.89
CA GLU A 331 20.74 -11.42 -1.58
C GLU A 331 20.07 -10.17 -2.14
N LYS A 332 19.06 -10.34 -2.97
CA LYS A 332 18.34 -9.26 -3.64
C LYS A 332 16.87 -9.28 -3.25
N LYS A 333 16.33 -8.09 -2.96
CA LYS A 333 14.89 -7.89 -2.74
C LYS A 333 14.18 -7.95 -4.11
N ILE A 334 13.26 -8.90 -4.27
CA ILE A 334 12.48 -9.08 -5.52
C ILE A 334 11.13 -8.36 -5.43
N SER A 335 10.52 -8.39 -4.25
CA SER A 335 9.23 -7.72 -3.97
C SER A 335 9.25 -7.08 -2.59
N GLN A 336 8.15 -6.43 -2.19
CA GLN A 336 8.02 -5.84 -0.85
C GLN A 336 8.20 -6.88 0.26
N HIS A 337 7.80 -8.13 0.01
CA HIS A 337 7.80 -9.22 1.01
C HIS A 337 8.74 -10.39 0.65
N SER A 338 9.40 -10.38 -0.51
CA SER A 338 10.26 -11.48 -0.97
C SER A 338 11.70 -11.04 -1.20
N GLN A 339 12.65 -11.81 -0.65
CA GLN A 339 14.09 -11.68 -0.85
C GLN A 339 14.64 -13.00 -1.37
N LEU A 340 15.38 -12.96 -2.47
CA LEU A 340 16.06 -14.12 -3.04
C LEU A 340 17.57 -13.94 -2.85
N GLY A 341 18.24 -14.95 -2.34
CA GLY A 341 19.69 -14.99 -2.24
C GLY A 341 20.28 -16.25 -2.83
N ALA A 342 21.51 -16.10 -3.32
CA ALA A 342 22.36 -17.20 -3.73
C ALA A 342 23.72 -17.00 -3.04
N SER A 343 24.20 -18.01 -2.32
CA SER A 343 25.56 -18.04 -1.78
C SER A 343 26.27 -19.34 -2.13
N ILE A 344 27.58 -19.28 -2.23
CA ILE A 344 28.43 -20.44 -2.48
C ILE A 344 29.33 -20.60 -1.28
N SER A 345 29.33 -21.80 -0.72
CA SER A 345 30.23 -22.24 0.33
C SER A 345 31.30 -23.14 -0.28
N ILE A 346 32.57 -22.85 -0.02
CA ILE A 346 33.74 -23.56 -0.52
C ILE A 346 34.63 -23.91 0.66
N GLY A 347 34.99 -25.17 0.83
CA GLY A 347 36.01 -25.54 1.80
C GLY A 347 35.84 -26.94 2.38
N VAL A 348 36.83 -27.38 3.15
CA VAL A 348 36.89 -28.73 3.71
C VAL A 348 36.19 -28.74 5.07
N PRO A 349 35.30 -29.72 5.36
CA PRO A 349 35.00 -30.94 4.60
C PRO A 349 33.78 -30.83 3.65
N THR A 350 33.19 -29.65 3.49
CA THR A 350 31.94 -29.46 2.75
C THR A 350 32.06 -29.46 1.22
N GLY A 351 33.28 -29.38 0.68
CA GLY A 351 33.53 -29.23 -0.75
C GLY A 351 32.98 -27.91 -1.29
N VAL A 352 32.17 -27.98 -2.36
CA VAL A 352 31.50 -26.84 -3.00
C VAL A 352 29.99 -27.02 -2.89
N THR A 353 29.32 -26.07 -2.22
CA THR A 353 27.85 -26.09 -2.05
C THR A 353 27.24 -24.76 -2.50
N LEU A 354 26.25 -24.81 -3.39
CA LEU A 354 25.42 -23.68 -3.77
C LEU A 354 24.18 -23.61 -2.87
N LYS A 355 23.94 -22.51 -2.18
CA LYS A 355 22.76 -22.28 -1.35
C LYS A 355 21.86 -21.26 -2.00
N ILE A 356 20.68 -21.69 -2.46
CA ILE A 356 19.62 -20.79 -2.93
C ILE A 356 18.63 -20.58 -1.78
N LYS A 357 18.40 -19.32 -1.40
CA LYS A 357 17.53 -18.95 -0.28
C LYS A 357 16.43 -18.01 -0.75
N LEU A 358 15.17 -18.38 -0.59
CA LEU A 358 14.02 -17.51 -0.80
C LEU A 358 13.36 -17.21 0.55
N THR A 359 13.43 -15.97 0.99
CA THR A 359 12.71 -15.50 2.18
C THR A 359 11.45 -14.77 1.72
N ARG A 360 10.27 -15.30 2.04
CA ARG A 360 8.97 -14.69 1.73
C ARG A 360 8.21 -14.44 3.03
N ALA A 361 8.01 -13.17 3.37
CA ALA A 361 7.44 -12.72 4.63
C ALA A 361 8.14 -13.39 5.84
N THR A 362 7.44 -14.27 6.55
CA THR A 362 7.94 -15.00 7.72
C THR A 362 8.41 -16.44 7.41
N GLN A 363 8.41 -16.83 6.13
CA GLN A 363 8.82 -18.15 5.66
C GLN A 363 10.17 -18.09 4.94
N VAL A 364 11.03 -19.05 5.23
CA VAL A 364 12.34 -19.20 4.61
C VAL A 364 12.41 -20.53 3.88
N TYR A 365 12.66 -20.50 2.57
CA TYR A 365 12.94 -21.67 1.75
C TYR A 365 14.43 -21.69 1.44
N SER A 366 15.10 -22.81 1.70
CA SER A 366 16.55 -22.96 1.50
C SER A 366 16.83 -24.25 0.74
N PHE A 367 17.53 -24.12 -0.39
CA PHE A 367 17.88 -25.22 -1.27
C PHE A 367 19.41 -25.29 -1.36
N PRO A 368 20.09 -25.94 -0.39
CA PRO A 368 21.51 -26.24 -0.52
C PRO A 368 21.72 -27.37 -1.54
N VAL A 369 22.51 -27.12 -2.57
CA VAL A 369 22.90 -28.06 -3.61
C VAL A 369 24.38 -28.35 -3.45
N SER A 370 24.73 -29.58 -3.07
CA SER A 370 26.10 -30.06 -3.05
C SER A 370 26.56 -30.30 -4.49
N LEU A 371 27.63 -29.63 -4.91
CA LEU A 371 28.15 -29.70 -6.29
C LEU A 371 29.41 -30.56 -6.38
N SER A 372 30.25 -30.60 -5.36
CA SER A 372 31.42 -31.48 -5.33
C SER A 372 31.89 -31.66 -3.88
N GLU A 373 32.39 -32.84 -3.53
CA GLU A 373 33.00 -33.11 -2.21
C GLU A 373 34.40 -32.49 -2.10
N GLN A 374 35.08 -32.33 -3.24
CA GLN A 374 36.38 -31.70 -3.33
C GLN A 374 36.27 -30.24 -3.80
N ILE A 375 37.36 -29.48 -3.63
CA ILE A 375 37.41 -28.10 -4.13
C ILE A 375 37.66 -28.14 -5.64
N SER A 376 36.58 -28.23 -6.42
CA SER A 376 36.62 -28.25 -7.88
C SER A 376 36.44 -26.83 -8.47
N PRO A 377 37.39 -26.32 -9.28
CA PRO A 377 37.23 -25.03 -9.97
C PRO A 377 36.00 -24.99 -10.89
N ALA A 378 35.68 -26.12 -11.54
CA ALA A 378 34.50 -26.22 -12.40
C ALA A 378 33.21 -26.06 -11.59
N ALA A 379 33.08 -26.76 -10.45
CA ALA A 379 31.92 -26.63 -9.57
C ALA A 379 31.74 -25.20 -9.05
N ILE A 380 32.84 -24.49 -8.74
CA ILE A 380 32.80 -23.08 -8.32
C ILE A 380 32.32 -22.18 -9.47
N PHE A 381 32.83 -22.39 -10.69
CA PHE A 381 32.46 -21.61 -11.87
C PHE A 381 30.97 -21.80 -12.24
N TYR A 382 30.51 -23.03 -12.32
CA TYR A 382 29.10 -23.30 -12.65
C TYR A 382 28.16 -22.93 -11.50
N GLY A 383 28.58 -23.15 -10.25
CA GLY A 383 27.83 -22.72 -9.06
C GLY A 383 27.64 -21.20 -8.97
N THR A 384 28.58 -20.40 -9.50
CA THR A 384 28.47 -18.93 -9.56
C THR A 384 27.65 -18.45 -10.73
N ILE A 385 27.97 -18.92 -11.93
CA ILE A 385 27.44 -18.32 -13.15
C ILE A 385 26.06 -18.86 -13.47
N ALA A 386 25.81 -20.16 -13.28
CA ALA A 386 24.54 -20.76 -13.68
C ALA A 386 23.33 -20.12 -12.95
N PRO A 387 23.34 -19.86 -11.62
CA PRO A 387 22.21 -19.21 -10.96
C PRO A 387 21.96 -17.78 -11.46
N VAL A 388 23.02 -17.05 -11.82
CA VAL A 388 22.90 -15.69 -12.36
C VAL A 388 22.29 -15.71 -13.76
N VAL A 389 22.76 -16.61 -14.63
CA VAL A 389 22.20 -16.79 -15.98
C VAL A 389 20.75 -17.25 -15.91
N VAL A 390 20.43 -18.26 -15.08
CA VAL A 390 19.06 -18.73 -14.86
C VAL A 390 18.17 -17.61 -14.35
N PHE A 391 18.65 -16.79 -13.41
CA PHE A 391 17.90 -15.64 -12.91
C PHE A 391 17.63 -14.60 -14.01
N LEU A 392 18.62 -14.29 -14.87
CA LEU A 392 18.45 -13.36 -15.99
C LEU A 392 17.43 -13.89 -17.01
N VAL A 393 17.55 -15.17 -17.38
CA VAL A 393 16.62 -15.84 -18.30
C VAL A 393 15.21 -15.85 -17.73
N ALA A 394 15.03 -16.26 -16.47
CA ALA A 394 13.74 -16.25 -15.79
C ALA A 394 13.16 -14.83 -15.66
N LYS A 395 14.01 -13.83 -15.41
CA LYS A 395 13.59 -12.43 -15.35
C LYS A 395 13.04 -11.95 -16.70
N VAL A 396 13.70 -12.28 -17.79
CA VAL A 396 13.27 -11.88 -19.15
C VAL A 396 12.05 -12.67 -19.59
N LEU A 397 12.08 -14.00 -19.49
CA LEU A 397 11.04 -14.86 -20.05
C LEU A 397 9.78 -15.01 -19.19
N VAL A 398 9.89 -14.88 -17.86
CA VAL A 398 8.77 -15.12 -16.94
C VAL A 398 8.36 -13.87 -16.19
N VAL A 399 9.31 -13.19 -15.54
CA VAL A 399 8.98 -12.06 -14.64
C VAL A 399 8.53 -10.83 -15.42
N SER A 400 9.22 -10.47 -16.50
CA SER A 400 8.90 -9.27 -17.29
C SER A 400 7.53 -9.34 -17.98
N PRO A 401 7.12 -10.44 -18.67
CA PRO A 401 5.79 -10.50 -19.26
C PRO A 401 4.68 -10.55 -18.20
N PHE A 402 4.91 -11.22 -17.07
CA PHE A 402 3.91 -11.28 -15.99
C PHE A 402 3.67 -9.90 -15.38
N LYS A 403 4.73 -9.13 -15.10
CA LYS A 403 4.60 -7.75 -14.61
C LYS A 403 3.88 -6.86 -15.62
N LYS A 404 4.14 -7.05 -16.91
CA LYS A 404 3.47 -6.28 -17.96
C LYS A 404 1.97 -6.60 -17.99
N GLN A 405 1.59 -7.88 -17.92
CA GLN A 405 0.18 -8.28 -17.84
C GLN A 405 -0.51 -7.77 -16.58
N GLU A 406 0.20 -7.73 -15.45
CA GLU A 406 -0.33 -7.18 -14.19
C GLU A 406 -0.62 -5.69 -14.33
N GLN A 407 0.30 -4.94 -14.93
CA GLN A 407 0.12 -3.52 -15.24
C GLN A 407 -1.04 -3.28 -16.21
N GLU A 408 -1.11 -4.05 -17.31
CA GLU A 408 -2.20 -3.95 -18.29
C GLU A 408 -3.57 -4.21 -17.63
N LYS A 409 -3.69 -5.20 -16.74
CA LYS A 409 -4.93 -5.45 -15.98
C LYS A 409 -5.27 -4.33 -15.00
N GLU A 410 -4.27 -3.74 -14.35
CA GLU A 410 -4.48 -2.62 -13.43
C GLU A 410 -4.95 -1.37 -14.19
N GLU A 411 -4.40 -1.13 -15.38
CA GLU A 411 -4.84 -0.07 -16.29
C GLU A 411 -6.27 -0.29 -16.78
N GLU A 412 -6.63 -1.51 -17.20
CA GLU A 412 -8.00 -1.87 -17.58
C GLU A 412 -8.99 -1.64 -16.44
N LEU A 413 -8.67 -2.12 -15.24
CA LEU A 413 -9.50 -1.93 -14.05
C LEU A 413 -9.68 -0.45 -13.71
N ASN A 414 -8.61 0.35 -13.82
CA ASN A 414 -8.70 1.79 -13.59
C ASN A 414 -9.59 2.45 -14.65
N ARG A 415 -9.47 2.05 -15.92
CA ARG A 415 -10.33 2.54 -17.00
C ARG A 415 -11.80 2.25 -16.76
N GLU A 416 -12.13 1.03 -16.33
CA GLU A 416 -13.50 0.63 -15.98
C GLU A 416 -14.04 1.45 -14.80
N LYS A 417 -13.25 1.66 -13.75
CA LYS A 417 -13.63 2.49 -12.61
C LYS A 417 -13.90 3.94 -13.02
N HIS A 418 -13.02 4.54 -13.82
CA HIS A 418 -13.22 5.89 -14.33
C HIS A 418 -14.51 6.00 -15.15
N ALA A 419 -14.80 5.02 -16.02
CA ALA A 419 -16.03 4.99 -16.80
C ALA A 419 -17.29 4.86 -15.91
N GLN A 420 -17.24 4.02 -14.87
CA GLN A 420 -18.34 3.88 -13.91
C GLN A 420 -18.59 5.16 -13.11
N GLN A 421 -17.52 5.85 -12.69
CA GLN A 421 -17.62 7.13 -11.98
C GLN A 421 -18.27 8.21 -12.86
N LEU A 422 -17.84 8.31 -14.12
CA LEU A 422 -18.42 9.27 -15.07
C LEU A 422 -19.92 8.99 -15.32
N ALA A 423 -20.29 7.72 -15.51
CA ALA A 423 -21.69 7.32 -15.69
C ALA A 423 -22.55 7.68 -14.45
N LYS A 424 -22.03 7.48 -13.24
CA LYS A 424 -22.72 7.84 -12.00
C LYS A 424 -22.90 9.35 -11.86
N LYS A 425 -21.84 10.15 -12.09
CA LYS A 425 -21.93 11.63 -12.04
C LYS A 425 -22.94 12.16 -13.07
N LYS A 426 -22.96 11.57 -14.27
CA LYS A 426 -23.95 11.90 -15.31
C LYS A 426 -25.39 11.63 -14.83
N GLN A 427 -25.65 10.47 -14.26
CA GLN A 427 -26.98 10.12 -13.74
C GLN A 427 -27.42 11.06 -12.61
N GLU A 428 -26.51 11.38 -11.67
CA GLU A 428 -26.77 12.34 -10.58
C GLU A 428 -27.14 13.75 -11.11
N ALA A 429 -26.49 14.20 -12.19
CA ALA A 429 -26.81 15.47 -12.85
C ALA A 429 -28.19 15.42 -13.53
N GLU A 430 -28.51 14.35 -14.26
CA GLU A 430 -29.81 14.16 -14.92
C GLU A 430 -30.98 14.13 -13.90
N ASP A 431 -30.82 13.41 -12.79
CA ASP A 431 -31.80 13.36 -11.71
C ASP A 431 -32.01 14.75 -11.07
N THR A 432 -30.92 15.51 -10.91
CA THR A 432 -30.96 16.89 -10.41
C THR A 432 -31.70 17.83 -11.36
N ILE A 433 -31.43 17.75 -12.67
CA ILE A 433 -32.13 18.53 -13.69
C ILE A 433 -33.63 18.21 -13.69
N ASN A 434 -34.00 16.94 -13.54
CA ASN A 434 -35.41 16.52 -13.49
C ASN A 434 -36.15 17.09 -12.26
N LEU A 435 -35.49 17.20 -11.11
CA LEU A 435 -36.04 17.84 -9.91
C LEU A 435 -36.26 19.33 -10.06
N MET A 436 -35.40 19.99 -10.82
CA MET A 436 -35.45 21.43 -11.01
C MET A 436 -36.55 21.87 -11.98
N ARG A 437 -37.10 20.95 -12.80
CA ARG A 437 -38.05 21.28 -13.89
C ARG A 437 -39.29 22.04 -13.40
N GLU A 438 -39.89 21.64 -12.29
CA GLU A 438 -41.06 22.34 -11.72
C GLU A 438 -40.75 23.74 -11.19
N SER A 439 -39.50 24.00 -10.81
CA SER A 439 -39.06 25.31 -10.34
C SER A 439 -38.59 26.18 -11.49
N PHE A 440 -38.04 25.57 -12.52
CA PHE A 440 -37.72 26.18 -13.81
C PHE A 440 -38.97 26.79 -14.44
N GLU A 441 -40.06 26.02 -14.58
CA GLU A 441 -41.32 26.49 -15.18
C GLU A 441 -41.89 27.69 -14.41
N ARG A 442 -41.93 27.62 -13.07
CA ARG A 442 -42.37 28.72 -12.22
C ARG A 442 -41.49 29.97 -12.32
N ASN A 443 -40.16 29.80 -12.39
CA ASN A 443 -39.24 30.93 -12.53
C ASN A 443 -39.36 31.57 -13.92
N LEU A 444 -39.51 30.75 -14.96
CA LEU A 444 -39.70 31.18 -16.34
C LEU A 444 -40.96 32.04 -16.50
N GLU A 445 -42.09 31.58 -15.96
CA GLU A 445 -43.35 32.34 -15.98
C GLU A 445 -43.25 33.68 -15.23
N PHE A 446 -42.62 33.67 -14.06
CA PHE A 446 -42.46 34.87 -13.23
C PHE A 446 -41.56 35.93 -13.87
N GLU A 447 -40.42 35.52 -14.43
CA GLU A 447 -39.49 36.43 -15.12
C GLU A 447 -40.05 36.88 -16.47
N SER A 448 -40.76 36.03 -17.22
CA SER A 448 -41.41 36.40 -18.48
C SER A 448 -42.49 37.47 -18.30
N GLN A 449 -43.33 37.34 -17.26
CA GLN A 449 -44.37 38.34 -16.94
C GLN A 449 -43.81 39.73 -16.61
N ARG A 450 -42.54 39.83 -16.20
CA ARG A 450 -41.89 41.08 -15.81
C ARG A 450 -40.89 41.58 -16.85
N HIS A 451 -40.84 40.97 -18.04
CA HIS A 451 -39.80 41.21 -19.05
C HIS A 451 -38.39 41.14 -18.46
N GLY A 452 -38.20 40.16 -17.58
CA GLY A 452 -37.01 39.91 -16.79
C GLY A 452 -35.93 39.12 -17.54
N LEU A 453 -35.09 38.39 -16.81
CA LEU A 453 -33.98 37.63 -17.39
C LEU A 453 -34.42 36.19 -17.67
N VAL A 454 -34.42 35.78 -18.93
CA VAL A 454 -34.80 34.43 -19.37
C VAL A 454 -33.66 33.78 -20.12
N ILE A 455 -33.15 32.65 -19.64
CA ILE A 455 -32.13 31.86 -20.33
C ILE A 455 -32.80 31.04 -21.43
N VAL A 456 -32.39 31.25 -22.67
CA VAL A 456 -32.88 30.53 -23.85
C VAL A 456 -32.15 29.21 -24.02
N HIS A 457 -30.81 29.26 -23.96
CA HIS A 457 -29.96 28.08 -24.03
C HIS A 457 -28.68 28.29 -23.21
N ALA A 458 -28.24 27.24 -22.51
CA ALA A 458 -26.92 27.21 -21.86
C ALA A 458 -26.22 25.87 -22.11
N TRP A 459 -24.98 25.92 -22.61
CA TRP A 459 -24.19 24.75 -23.02
C TRP A 459 -22.86 24.75 -22.27
N TYR A 460 -22.46 23.61 -21.70
CA TYR A 460 -21.21 23.47 -20.94
C TYR A 460 -20.37 22.29 -21.43
N GLY A 461 -19.09 22.51 -21.69
CA GLY A 461 -18.16 21.47 -22.14
C GLY A 461 -17.16 22.00 -23.17
N ASN A 462 -16.65 21.11 -24.03
CA ASN A 462 -15.74 21.51 -25.10
C ASN A 462 -16.51 22.08 -26.31
N LEU A 463 -16.76 23.39 -26.29
CA LEU A 463 -17.56 24.09 -27.30
C LEU A 463 -16.87 24.23 -28.67
N VAL A 464 -15.55 23.98 -28.77
CA VAL A 464 -14.81 23.98 -30.05
C VAL A 464 -15.34 22.88 -30.97
N SER A 465 -15.73 21.74 -30.39
CA SER A 465 -16.37 20.65 -31.12
C SER A 465 -17.78 20.97 -31.64
N MET A 466 -18.43 22.01 -31.11
CA MET A 466 -19.80 22.40 -31.47
C MET A 466 -19.83 23.25 -32.74
N ASP A 467 -18.93 24.23 -32.86
CA ASP A 467 -18.90 25.16 -34.01
C ASP A 467 -18.36 24.50 -35.29
N GLU A 468 -17.53 23.45 -35.20
CA GLU A 468 -17.06 22.65 -36.35
C GLU A 468 -18.19 21.86 -37.04
N SER A 469 -19.32 21.62 -36.35
CA SER A 469 -20.44 20.84 -36.89
C SER A 469 -21.42 21.67 -37.75
N HIS A 470 -21.29 23.00 -37.75
CA HIS A 470 -22.12 23.91 -38.55
C HIS A 470 -21.56 24.22 -39.95
N ASP A 471 -20.28 23.94 -40.20
CA ASP A 471 -19.68 24.13 -41.52
C ASP A 471 -19.83 22.84 -42.34
N GLY A 472 -20.80 22.85 -43.25
CA GLY A 472 -21.30 21.65 -43.90
C GLY A 472 -20.27 20.95 -44.79
N GLN A 473 -19.53 19.97 -44.25
CA GLN A 473 -19.17 18.69 -44.88
C GLN A 473 -18.12 17.94 -44.04
N ARG A 474 -18.55 16.89 -43.32
CA ARG A 474 -17.99 15.52 -43.41
C ARG A 474 -18.55 14.62 -42.30
N THR A 475 -19.09 13.49 -42.74
CA THR A 475 -19.37 12.29 -41.96
C THR A 475 -18.07 11.60 -41.53
N VAL A 476 -17.75 11.58 -40.23
CA VAL A 476 -16.94 10.52 -39.59
C VAL A 476 -17.36 10.44 -38.11
N HIS A 477 -17.87 9.27 -37.71
CA HIS A 477 -18.14 8.77 -36.35
C HIS A 477 -18.70 9.74 -35.29
N SER A 478 -19.90 9.43 -34.79
CA SER A 478 -20.52 10.01 -33.61
C SER A 478 -19.66 9.85 -32.35
N THR A 479 -18.59 10.63 -32.21
CA THR A 479 -18.05 10.99 -30.90
C THR A 479 -19.13 11.78 -30.20
N HIS A 480 -19.66 11.24 -29.10
CA HIS A 480 -20.61 11.93 -28.22
C HIS A 480 -20.19 13.40 -28.09
N ALA A 481 -21.07 14.34 -28.45
CA ALA A 481 -20.82 15.75 -28.22
C ALA A 481 -20.41 15.90 -26.75
N GLN A 482 -19.19 16.36 -26.49
CA GLN A 482 -18.62 16.54 -25.15
C GLN A 482 -19.19 17.80 -24.49
N VAL A 483 -20.47 18.05 -24.71
CA VAL A 483 -21.19 19.25 -24.33
C VAL A 483 -22.51 18.82 -23.71
N ILE A 484 -22.84 19.44 -22.58
CA ILE A 484 -24.05 19.19 -21.83
C ILE A 484 -24.97 20.41 -21.89
N ASP A 485 -26.28 20.17 -21.93
CA ASP A 485 -27.28 21.24 -21.83
C ASP A 485 -27.55 21.52 -20.35
N VAL A 486 -27.25 22.74 -19.94
CA VAL A 486 -27.38 23.24 -18.56
C VAL A 486 -28.38 24.39 -18.47
N THR A 487 -29.30 24.51 -19.44
CA THR A 487 -30.31 25.60 -19.49
C THR A 487 -31.19 25.62 -18.23
N VAL A 488 -31.69 24.45 -17.82
CA VAL A 488 -32.58 24.30 -16.65
C VAL A 488 -31.91 24.72 -15.34
N PRO A 489 -30.71 24.20 -14.97
CA PRO A 489 -30.07 24.58 -13.72
C PRO A 489 -29.62 26.05 -13.71
N VAL A 490 -29.20 26.61 -14.84
CA VAL A 490 -28.82 28.03 -14.93
C VAL A 490 -30.03 28.95 -14.75
N GLN A 491 -31.16 28.65 -15.39
CA GLN A 491 -32.40 29.45 -15.23
C GLN A 491 -32.92 29.40 -13.78
N CYS A 492 -32.81 28.27 -13.08
CA CYS A 492 -33.22 28.15 -11.67
C CYS A 492 -32.40 29.04 -10.72
N GLN A 493 -31.23 29.51 -11.16
CA GLN A 493 -30.37 30.40 -10.37
C GLN A 493 -30.66 31.89 -10.61
N VAL A 494 -31.49 32.24 -11.61
CA VAL A 494 -31.92 33.63 -11.87
C VAL A 494 -32.79 34.16 -10.72
N ARG A 495 -32.49 35.38 -10.26
CA ARG A 495 -33.24 36.11 -9.23
C ARG A 495 -33.37 37.58 -9.56
N GLU A 496 -34.59 38.11 -9.46
CA GLU A 496 -34.86 39.53 -9.67
C GLU A 496 -34.27 40.01 -11.01
N SER A 497 -34.45 39.20 -12.06
CA SER A 497 -33.91 39.44 -13.39
C SER A 497 -32.40 39.59 -13.47
N ARG A 498 -31.65 38.92 -12.57
CA ARG A 498 -30.19 38.86 -12.54
C ARG A 498 -29.70 37.43 -12.29
N LEU A 499 -28.61 37.04 -12.94
CA LEU A 499 -27.89 35.80 -12.67
C LEU A 499 -26.49 36.12 -12.20
N PHE A 500 -26.05 35.44 -11.16
CA PHE A 500 -24.68 35.49 -10.66
C PHE A 500 -24.15 34.07 -10.50
N LEU A 501 -23.10 33.73 -11.25
CA LEU A 501 -22.34 32.50 -11.03
C LEU A 501 -20.99 32.88 -10.40
N ALA A 502 -20.70 32.27 -9.25
CA ALA A 502 -19.48 32.51 -8.49
C ALA A 502 -18.23 31.95 -9.20
N GLU A 503 -17.07 32.36 -8.70
CA GLU A 503 -15.75 31.95 -9.17
C GLU A 503 -15.48 30.52 -8.69
N GLY A 504 -15.14 29.63 -9.60
CA GLY A 504 -14.96 28.22 -9.28
C GLY A 504 -15.49 27.28 -10.37
N PRO A 505 -15.14 25.99 -10.29
CA PRO A 505 -15.41 25.01 -11.33
C PRO A 505 -16.91 24.85 -11.57
N LYS A 506 -17.38 25.18 -12.78
CA LYS A 506 -18.82 25.12 -13.10
C LYS A 506 -19.39 23.70 -13.05
N HIS A 507 -18.58 22.65 -13.21
CA HIS A 507 -19.02 21.26 -13.06
C HIS A 507 -19.50 20.91 -11.64
N ASN A 508 -19.15 21.70 -10.62
CA ASN A 508 -19.63 21.51 -9.24
C ASN A 508 -21.01 22.15 -8.98
N LEU A 509 -21.57 22.86 -9.96
CA LEU A 509 -22.92 23.42 -9.86
C LEU A 509 -23.97 22.32 -9.91
N SER A 510 -25.09 22.56 -9.23
CA SER A 510 -26.20 21.60 -9.19
C SER A 510 -26.78 21.40 -10.59
N GLY A 511 -26.83 20.15 -11.07
CA GLY A 511 -27.25 19.80 -12.43
C GLY A 511 -26.14 19.84 -13.48
N PHE A 512 -24.89 20.08 -13.09
CA PHE A 512 -23.72 20.02 -13.95
C PHE A 512 -22.92 18.75 -13.68
N TYR A 513 -22.18 18.28 -14.69
CA TYR A 513 -21.12 17.28 -14.56
C TYR A 513 -20.03 17.60 -15.59
N ASP A 514 -18.84 17.02 -15.43
CA ASP A 514 -17.74 17.20 -16.38
C ASP A 514 -17.85 16.19 -17.55
N PRO A 515 -18.11 16.63 -18.80
CA PRO A 515 -18.17 15.74 -19.96
C PRO A 515 -16.81 15.44 -20.61
N CYS A 516 -15.77 16.20 -20.28
CA CYS A 516 -14.45 16.14 -20.92
C CYS A 516 -13.33 16.43 -19.89
N PRO A 517 -13.02 15.46 -19.01
CA PRO A 517 -11.97 15.64 -18.00
C PRO A 517 -10.60 15.85 -18.66
N ASN A 518 -9.83 16.82 -18.14
CA ASN A 518 -8.52 17.28 -18.64
C ASN A 518 -8.55 18.06 -19.97
N GLN A 519 -9.71 18.59 -20.39
CA GLN A 519 -9.81 19.52 -21.50
C GLN A 519 -10.43 20.84 -21.05
N ASP A 520 -10.15 21.93 -21.78
CA ASP A 520 -10.71 23.24 -21.47
C ASP A 520 -12.22 23.25 -21.69
N LYS A 521 -12.97 23.59 -20.64
CA LYS A 521 -14.43 23.64 -20.63
C LYS A 521 -14.90 25.09 -20.67
N LEU A 522 -15.89 25.34 -21.51
CA LEU A 522 -16.52 26.65 -21.67
C LEU A 522 -18.01 26.55 -21.37
N LEU A 523 -18.58 27.61 -20.77
CA LEU A 523 -20.02 27.77 -20.57
C LEU A 523 -20.54 28.89 -21.48
N ARG A 524 -21.39 28.55 -22.43
CA ARG A 524 -22.05 29.51 -23.33
C ARG A 524 -23.50 29.68 -22.92
N ILE A 525 -23.91 30.92 -22.65
CA ILE A 525 -25.25 31.28 -22.18
C ILE A 525 -25.87 32.27 -23.16
N ARG A 526 -27.02 31.90 -23.72
CA ARG A 526 -27.88 32.78 -24.52
C ARG A 526 -29.12 33.10 -23.72
N TYR A 527 -29.44 34.39 -23.59
CA TYR A 527 -30.53 34.86 -22.74
C TYR A 527 -31.25 36.07 -23.33
N GLU A 528 -32.49 36.26 -22.92
CA GLU A 528 -33.35 37.38 -23.25
C GLU A 528 -33.52 38.26 -22.02
N PHE A 529 -33.43 39.58 -22.22
CA PHE A 529 -33.68 40.57 -21.16
C PHE A 529 -34.31 41.82 -21.78
N ARG A 530 -35.50 42.21 -21.31
CA ARG A 530 -36.29 43.33 -21.88
C ARG A 530 -36.45 43.25 -23.40
N ASP A 531 -36.89 42.08 -23.87
CA ASP A 531 -37.18 41.78 -25.29
C ASP A 531 -35.95 41.92 -26.23
N ALA A 532 -34.74 41.85 -25.67
CA ALA A 532 -33.49 41.84 -26.43
C ALA A 532 -32.66 40.59 -26.11
N LEU A 533 -32.17 39.94 -27.17
CA LEU A 533 -31.29 38.77 -27.09
C LEU A 533 -29.86 39.18 -26.74
N HIS A 534 -29.25 38.38 -25.88
CA HIS A 534 -27.88 38.54 -25.43
C HIS A 534 -27.16 37.18 -25.40
N GLU A 535 -25.85 37.19 -25.60
CA GLU A 535 -25.02 35.99 -25.61
C GLU A 535 -23.66 36.24 -24.95
N VAL A 536 -23.15 35.24 -24.23
CA VAL A 536 -21.85 35.29 -23.57
C VAL A 536 -21.26 33.88 -23.45
N THR A 537 -19.96 33.77 -23.67
CA THR A 537 -19.16 32.56 -23.43
C THR A 537 -18.15 32.87 -22.33
N ILE A 538 -18.07 32.00 -21.33
CA ILE A 538 -17.17 32.17 -20.19
C ILE A 538 -16.31 30.92 -19.97
N GLY A 539 -15.13 31.12 -19.40
CA GLY A 539 -14.26 30.05 -18.92
C GLY A 539 -14.80 29.34 -17.69
N GLU A 540 -14.26 28.15 -17.41
CA GLU A 540 -14.68 27.29 -16.29
C GLU A 540 -14.60 27.97 -14.91
N LEU A 541 -13.62 28.85 -14.71
CA LEU A 541 -13.39 29.51 -13.42
C LEU A 541 -13.95 30.93 -13.36
N GLU A 542 -14.29 31.53 -14.50
CA GLU A 542 -14.70 32.94 -14.57
C GLU A 542 -16.03 33.20 -13.85
N THR A 543 -16.15 34.37 -13.23
CA THR A 543 -17.41 34.85 -12.66
C THR A 543 -18.28 35.47 -13.75
N ILE A 544 -19.58 35.26 -13.65
CA ILE A 544 -20.52 35.93 -14.56
C ILE A 544 -21.65 36.61 -13.79
N ARG A 545 -21.90 37.86 -14.18
CA ARG A 545 -23.04 38.64 -13.73
C ARG A 545 -23.77 39.16 -14.97
N ILE A 546 -24.98 38.67 -15.20
CA ILE A 546 -25.85 39.11 -16.31
C ILE A 546 -27.18 39.63 -15.73
N PRO A 547 -27.86 40.57 -16.41
CA PRO A 547 -27.61 41.08 -17.76
C PRO A 547 -26.52 42.17 -17.85
N LYS A 548 -25.76 42.21 -18.95
CA LYS A 548 -24.81 43.29 -19.31
C LYS A 548 -25.09 43.77 -20.74
N GLN A 549 -25.00 45.08 -20.99
CA GLN A 549 -25.21 45.64 -22.34
C GLN A 549 -24.18 45.14 -23.36
N SER A 550 -22.96 44.82 -22.93
CA SER A 550 -21.90 44.27 -23.79
C SER A 550 -22.24 42.91 -24.41
N HIS A 551 -23.22 42.20 -23.85
CA HIS A 551 -23.63 40.88 -24.35
C HIS A 551 -24.78 40.98 -25.35
N ARG A 552 -25.32 42.18 -25.62
CA ARG A 552 -26.47 42.36 -26.50
C ARG A 552 -26.09 41.97 -27.92
N MET A 553 -26.88 41.08 -28.50
CA MET A 553 -26.75 40.71 -29.90
C MET A 553 -27.36 41.82 -30.76
N GLU A 554 -26.67 42.24 -31.81
CA GLU A 554 -27.27 43.14 -32.80
C GLU A 554 -28.37 42.38 -33.54
N ALA A 555 -29.55 42.99 -33.65
CA ALA A 555 -30.65 42.42 -34.42
C ALA A 555 -30.21 42.40 -35.90
N SER A 556 -30.04 41.21 -36.45
CA SER A 556 -29.76 40.98 -37.88
C SER A 556 -30.96 41.29 -38.74
#